data_AF-A0A7S1Z8Q3-F1
#
_entry.id   AF-A0A7S1Z8Q3-F1
#
_cell.length_a   1.000
_cell.length_b   1.000
_cell.length_c   1.000
_cell.angle_alpha   90.00
_cell.angle_beta   90.00
_cell.angle_gamma   90.00
#
_symmetry.space_group_name_H-M   'P 1'
#
loop_
_entity.id
_entity.type
_entity.pdbx_description
1 polymer ?
#
loop_
_entity_poly.entity_id
_entity_poly.type
_entity_poly.pdbx_seq_one_letter_code
_entity_poly.pdbx_strand_id
1 'polypeptide(L)'
;LGSAGLVTAVNISRQVYSHQMSYNSVWRRYKCITKLDFDENIDVKKQVRLLLEEQFEVETTVTKTAKRKAEPYALGTTKVFFRPGKLEILENIRKKEKQKLAFKIKHRVKGYIQVRRNQIIRTGTIKFQALWRCYSQYTKYHRKKEAAIQLQCWARCVSARRKLQLLKEEKAA
;
A
#
# COMPACT_ATOMS: atom_id res chain seq x y z
N LEU A 1 3.82 -59.16 27.48
CA LEU A 1 3.10 -58.15 28.31
C LEU A 1 3.89 -56.84 28.55
N GLY A 2 5.09 -56.62 27.99
CA GLY A 2 5.92 -55.43 28.27
C GLY A 2 5.66 -54.17 27.45
N SER A 3 4.74 -54.18 26.49
CA SER A 3 4.66 -53.10 25.47
C SER A 3 3.43 -52.20 25.59
N ALA A 4 2.42 -52.58 26.40
CA ALA A 4 1.19 -51.82 26.51
C ALA A 4 1.40 -50.47 27.23
N GLY A 5 2.15 -50.47 28.33
CA GLY A 5 2.42 -49.25 29.13
C GLY A 5 3.33 -48.24 28.44
N LEU A 6 4.32 -48.69 27.67
CA LEU A 6 5.24 -47.81 26.96
C LEU A 6 4.56 -47.15 25.76
N VAL A 7 3.75 -47.93 25.02
CA VAL A 7 2.97 -47.42 23.89
C VAL A 7 1.87 -46.46 24.37
N THR A 8 1.18 -46.74 25.48
CA THR A 8 0.21 -45.80 26.05
C THR A 8 0.87 -44.54 26.57
N ALA A 9 2.02 -44.63 27.26
CA ALA A 9 2.77 -43.46 27.72
C ALA A 9 3.23 -42.57 26.55
N VAL A 10 3.81 -43.16 25.50
CA VAL A 10 4.23 -42.44 24.29
C VAL A 10 3.03 -41.83 23.56
N ASN A 11 1.90 -42.52 23.51
CA ASN A 11 0.68 -42.01 22.88
C ASN A 11 0.06 -40.86 23.68
N ILE A 12 0.03 -40.96 25.01
CA ILE A 12 -0.39 -39.86 25.90
C ILE A 12 0.54 -38.66 25.73
N SER A 13 1.86 -38.84 25.70
CA SER A 13 2.79 -37.73 25.46
C SER A 13 2.59 -37.07 24.08
N ARG A 14 2.28 -37.85 23.04
CA ARG A 14 1.90 -37.33 21.71
C ARG A 14 0.56 -36.61 21.70
N GLN A 15 -0.40 -37.04 22.52
CA GLN A 15 -1.69 -36.35 22.68
C GLN A 15 -1.57 -35.05 23.50
N VAL A 16 -0.63 -35.00 24.44
CA VAL A 16 -0.35 -33.81 25.26
C VAL A 16 0.44 -32.76 24.48
N TYR A 17 1.39 -33.17 23.64
CA TYR A 17 2.16 -32.28 22.76
C TYR A 17 2.12 -32.77 21.31
N SER A 18 1.10 -32.34 20.56
CA SER A 18 0.85 -32.84 19.20
C SER A 18 1.85 -32.33 18.16
N HIS A 19 2.47 -31.16 18.40
CA HIS A 19 3.38 -30.53 17.44
C HIS A 19 4.76 -30.30 18.05
N GLN A 20 5.81 -30.58 17.27
CA GLN A 20 7.20 -30.38 17.68
C GLN A 20 8.01 -29.74 16.55
N MET A 21 8.93 -28.84 16.90
CA MET A 21 9.78 -28.14 15.93
C MET A 21 11.19 -27.94 16.47
N SER A 22 12.19 -27.93 15.59
CA SER A 22 13.56 -27.56 15.98
C SER A 22 13.65 -26.08 16.32
N TYR A 23 14.58 -25.72 17.20
CA TYR A 23 14.80 -24.32 17.59
C TYR A 23 15.03 -23.38 16.40
N ASN A 24 15.86 -23.81 15.45
CA ASN A 24 16.16 -23.03 14.25
C ASN A 24 14.92 -22.84 13.36
N SER A 25 14.10 -23.88 13.20
CA SER A 25 12.85 -23.77 12.44
C SER A 25 11.84 -22.82 13.09
N VAL A 26 11.72 -22.85 14.43
CA VAL A 26 10.84 -21.92 15.16
C VAL A 26 11.34 -20.49 14.99
N TRP A 27 12.63 -20.25 15.22
CA TRP A 27 13.23 -18.92 15.10
C TRP A 27 13.04 -18.32 13.70
N ARG A 28 13.46 -19.04 12.65
CA ARG A 28 13.33 -18.55 11.27
C ARG A 28 11.88 -18.25 10.88
N ARG A 29 10.93 -19.01 11.42
CA ARG A 29 9.52 -18.91 11.06
C ARG A 29 8.82 -17.76 11.77
N TYR A 30 9.08 -17.59 13.06
CA TYR A 30 8.36 -16.68 13.94
C TYR A 30 9.13 -15.42 14.32
N LYS A 31 10.39 -15.25 13.87
CA LYS A 31 11.15 -14.00 14.08
C LYS A 31 10.41 -12.72 13.68
N CYS A 32 9.47 -12.79 12.74
CA CYS A 32 8.69 -11.64 12.29
C CYS A 32 7.57 -11.23 13.26
N ILE A 33 7.29 -12.03 14.29
CA ILE A 33 6.34 -11.70 15.36
C ILE A 33 7.02 -10.82 16.39
N THR A 34 8.26 -11.14 16.71
CA THR A 34 9.05 -10.50 17.76
C THR A 34 9.76 -9.26 17.21
N LYS A 35 9.92 -8.23 18.06
CA LYS A 35 10.65 -7.00 17.74
C LYS A 35 12.16 -7.13 17.98
N LEU A 36 12.63 -8.24 18.54
CA LEU A 36 14.04 -8.51 18.81
C LEU A 36 14.80 -8.63 17.49
N ASP A 37 15.90 -7.89 17.40
CA ASP A 37 16.88 -8.07 16.35
C ASP A 37 17.60 -9.42 16.54
N PHE A 38 18.04 -10.00 15.42
CA PHE A 38 18.79 -11.24 15.45
C PHE A 38 20.18 -10.98 16.03
N ASP A 39 20.45 -11.55 17.20
CA ASP A 39 21.79 -11.54 17.80
C ASP A 39 22.47 -12.89 17.54
N GLU A 40 23.54 -12.90 16.75
CA GLU A 40 24.32 -14.11 16.46
C GLU A 40 25.03 -14.69 17.69
N ASN A 41 25.26 -13.88 18.74
CA ASN A 41 25.94 -14.33 19.96
C ASN A 41 25.02 -15.08 20.94
N ILE A 42 23.69 -15.00 20.77
CA ILE A 42 22.75 -15.64 21.69
C ILE A 42 22.37 -17.02 21.17
N ASP A 43 22.53 -18.04 22.02
CA ASP A 43 22.04 -19.40 21.76
C ASP A 43 20.56 -19.38 21.31
N VAL A 44 20.27 -20.02 20.18
CA VAL A 44 18.94 -20.07 19.54
C VAL A 44 17.88 -20.57 20.52
N LYS A 45 18.25 -21.48 21.43
CA LYS A 45 17.33 -21.98 22.46
C LYS A 45 16.88 -20.88 23.42
N LYS A 46 17.77 -19.97 23.81
CA LYS A 46 17.44 -18.81 24.65
C LYS A 46 16.57 -17.82 23.89
N GLN A 47 16.88 -17.53 22.62
CA GLN A 47 16.08 -16.64 21.78
C GLN A 47 14.65 -17.14 21.60
N VAL A 48 14.48 -18.45 21.32
CA VAL A 48 13.17 -19.06 21.18
C VAL A 48 12.40 -19.07 22.51
N ARG A 49 13.08 -19.26 23.64
CA ARG A 49 12.45 -19.12 24.96
C ARG A 49 11.89 -17.71 25.16
N LEU A 50 12.69 -16.68 24.92
CA LEU A 50 12.26 -15.28 25.06
C LEU A 50 11.08 -14.96 24.14
N LEU A 51 11.10 -15.44 22.89
CA LEU A 51 9.99 -15.28 21.96
C LEU A 51 8.70 -15.92 22.49
N LEU A 52 8.80 -17.15 23.02
CA LEU A 52 7.62 -17.86 23.54
C LEU A 52 7.13 -17.25 24.86
N GLU A 53 8.02 -16.76 25.71
CA GLU A 53 7.65 -16.01 26.90
C GLU A 53 6.89 -14.73 26.50
N GLU A 54 7.44 -13.89 25.60
CA GLU A 54 6.80 -12.66 25.10
C GLU A 54 5.38 -12.92 24.56
N GLN A 55 5.18 -14.02 23.82
CA GLN A 55 3.88 -14.31 23.21
C GLN A 55 2.87 -15.01 24.16
N PHE A 56 3.35 -15.69 25.21
CA PHE A 56 2.51 -16.44 26.16
C PHE A 56 2.62 -15.95 27.61
N GLU A 57 3.10 -14.71 27.82
CA GLU A 57 3.35 -14.06 29.12
C GLU A 57 2.17 -14.19 30.11
N VAL A 58 0.93 -14.12 29.61
CA VAL A 58 -0.30 -14.18 30.41
C VAL A 58 -0.61 -15.59 30.94
N GLU A 59 -0.21 -16.65 30.23
CA GLU A 59 -0.51 -18.02 30.63
C GLU A 59 0.56 -18.64 31.53
N THR A 60 1.81 -18.16 31.41
CA THR A 60 2.97 -18.72 32.14
C THR A 60 3.05 -18.22 33.59
N THR A 61 2.40 -17.10 33.92
CA THR A 61 2.28 -16.57 35.28
C THR A 61 1.19 -17.29 36.09
N VAL A 62 0.07 -17.62 35.45
CA VAL A 62 -1.07 -18.32 36.08
C VAL A 62 -0.71 -19.76 36.47
N THR A 63 0.15 -20.42 35.69
CA THR A 63 0.61 -21.81 35.97
C THR A 63 1.50 -21.92 37.21
N LYS A 64 2.24 -20.86 37.60
CA LYS A 64 3.07 -20.87 38.81
C LYS A 64 2.23 -20.78 40.09
N THR A 65 1.05 -20.15 40.04
CA THR A 65 0.17 -19.92 41.20
C THR A 65 -0.94 -20.97 41.34
N ALA A 66 -1.41 -21.55 40.23
CA ALA A 66 -2.45 -22.56 40.21
C ALA A 66 -1.87 -23.94 39.84
N LYS A 67 -1.74 -24.85 40.83
CA LYS A 67 -1.23 -26.23 40.75
C LYS A 67 -1.83 -27.16 39.66
N ARG A 68 -2.74 -26.69 38.79
CA ARG A 68 -3.54 -27.53 37.88
C ARG A 68 -3.55 -27.09 36.42
N LYS A 69 -2.97 -25.95 36.03
CA LYS A 69 -2.96 -25.53 34.63
C LYS A 69 -1.64 -25.98 33.98
N ALA A 70 -1.75 -26.76 32.91
CA ALA A 70 -0.58 -27.31 32.24
C ALA A 70 0.04 -26.32 31.26
N GLU A 71 1.38 -26.33 31.18
CA GLU A 71 2.17 -25.40 30.39
C GLU A 71 1.80 -25.41 28.90
N PRO A 72 1.81 -24.25 28.23
CA PRO A 72 1.44 -24.14 26.81
C PRO A 72 2.48 -24.79 25.86
N TYR A 73 3.74 -24.88 26.29
CA TYR A 73 4.82 -25.49 25.54
C TYR A 73 5.84 -26.09 26.49
N ALA A 74 6.64 -27.05 26.01
CA ALA A 74 7.77 -27.60 26.72
C ALA A 74 9.05 -27.50 25.89
N LEU A 75 10.17 -27.15 26.52
CA LEU A 75 11.47 -26.99 25.88
C LEU A 75 12.31 -28.26 26.10
N GLY A 76 12.56 -29.01 25.03
CA GLY A 76 13.45 -30.17 25.06
C GLY A 76 14.93 -29.81 24.95
N THR A 77 15.78 -30.81 24.66
CA THR A 77 17.19 -30.58 24.35
C THR A 77 17.36 -30.00 22.95
N THR A 78 16.67 -30.56 21.96
CA THR A 78 16.82 -30.22 20.53
C THR A 78 15.57 -29.59 19.90
N LYS A 79 14.41 -29.75 20.53
CA LYS A 79 13.11 -29.37 19.96
C LYS A 79 12.22 -28.69 21.00
N VAL A 80 11.32 -27.86 20.50
CA VAL A 80 10.19 -27.28 21.24
C VAL A 80 8.95 -28.12 20.98
N PHE A 81 8.22 -28.43 22.04
CA PHE A 81 6.97 -29.19 22.01
C PHE A 81 5.81 -28.25 22.32
N PHE A 82 4.81 -28.22 21.46
CA PHE A 82 3.64 -27.36 21.59
C PHE A 82 2.41 -28.19 21.92
N ARG A 83 1.62 -27.70 22.86
CA ARG A 83 0.29 -28.24 23.14
C ARG A 83 -0.65 -27.96 21.96
N PRO A 84 -1.67 -28.81 21.71
CA PRO A 84 -2.65 -28.55 20.65
C PRO A 84 -3.22 -27.13 20.70
N GLY A 85 -3.40 -26.50 19.53
CA GLY A 85 -3.91 -25.13 19.39
C GLY A 85 -2.88 -24.01 19.64
N LYS A 86 -1.81 -24.23 20.41
CA LYS A 86 -0.83 -23.16 20.70
C LYS A 86 0.00 -22.76 19.48
N LEU A 87 0.36 -23.72 18.65
CA LEU A 87 1.05 -23.45 17.40
C LEU A 87 0.15 -22.69 16.40
N GLU A 88 -1.15 -22.97 16.39
CA GLU A 88 -2.12 -22.31 15.51
C GLU A 88 -2.29 -20.84 15.87
N ILE A 89 -2.32 -20.51 17.18
CA ILE A 89 -2.33 -19.13 17.65
C ILE A 89 -1.09 -18.39 17.14
N LEU A 90 0.09 -19.03 17.23
CA LEU A 90 1.34 -18.44 16.77
C LEU A 90 1.36 -18.20 15.25
N GLU A 91 0.83 -19.14 14.46
CA GLU A 91 0.65 -18.95 13.01
C GLU A 91 -0.36 -17.85 12.67
N ASN A 92 -1.44 -17.72 13.44
CA ASN A 92 -2.42 -16.65 13.25
C ASN A 92 -1.82 -15.27 13.51
N ILE A 93 -1.02 -15.12 14.57
CA ILE A 93 -0.27 -13.88 14.86
C ILE A 93 0.70 -13.57 13.72
N ARG A 94 1.49 -14.57 13.30
CA ARG A 94 2.41 -14.45 12.16
C ARG A 94 1.69 -13.97 10.88
N LYS A 95 0.54 -14.56 10.59
CA LYS A 95 -0.27 -14.21 9.41
C LYS A 95 -0.73 -12.75 9.48
N LYS A 96 -1.20 -12.29 10.65
CA LYS A 96 -1.60 -10.90 10.88
C LYS A 96 -0.44 -9.92 10.68
N GLU A 97 0.74 -10.20 11.25
CA GLU A 97 1.91 -9.33 11.08
C GLU A 97 2.37 -9.23 9.63
N LYS A 98 2.44 -10.38 8.93
CA LYS A 98 2.73 -10.38 7.49
C LYS A 98 1.70 -9.59 6.68
N GLN A 99 0.42 -9.73 7.02
CA GLN A 99 -0.66 -8.96 6.38
C GLN A 99 -0.50 -7.46 6.62
N LYS A 100 -0.15 -7.03 7.84
CA LYS A 100 0.13 -5.61 8.15
C LYS A 100 1.26 -5.07 7.30
N LEU A 101 2.38 -5.79 7.20
CA LEU A 101 3.52 -5.40 6.37
C LEU A 101 3.14 -5.32 4.88
N ALA A 102 2.44 -6.35 4.37
CA ALA A 102 1.95 -6.35 3.00
C ALA A 102 0.98 -5.19 2.75
N PHE A 103 0.12 -4.85 3.71
CA PHE A 103 -0.79 -3.71 3.61
C PHE A 103 -0.03 -2.38 3.55
N LYS A 104 1.01 -2.19 4.37
CA LYS A 104 1.88 -0.99 4.30
C LYS A 104 2.50 -0.82 2.92
N ILE A 105 3.07 -1.89 2.37
CA ILE A 105 3.67 -1.89 1.03
C ILE A 105 2.60 -1.58 -0.03
N LYS A 106 1.47 -2.30 0.00
CA LYS A 106 0.36 -2.09 -0.94
C LYS A 106 -0.17 -0.65 -0.88
N HIS A 107 -0.32 -0.10 0.31
CA HIS A 107 -0.81 1.27 0.48
C HIS A 107 0.16 2.29 -0.11
N ARG A 108 1.47 2.12 0.15
CA ARG A 108 2.51 2.99 -0.42
C ARG A 108 2.52 2.94 -1.94
N VAL A 109 2.44 1.75 -2.52
CA VAL A 109 2.40 1.54 -3.97
C VAL A 109 1.14 2.16 -4.58
N LYS A 110 -0.04 1.94 -3.99
CA LYS A 110 -1.29 2.56 -4.43
C LYS A 110 -1.22 4.09 -4.42
N GLY A 111 -0.67 4.66 -3.34
CA GLY A 111 -0.48 6.12 -3.23
C GLY A 111 0.43 6.65 -4.34
N TYR A 112 1.56 5.99 -4.58
CA TYR A 112 2.51 6.37 -5.64
C TYR A 112 1.85 6.35 -7.04
N ILE A 113 1.14 5.27 -7.37
CA ILE A 113 0.44 5.14 -8.66
C ILE A 113 -0.61 6.25 -8.83
N GLN A 114 -1.39 6.54 -7.78
CA GLN A 114 -2.44 7.56 -7.83
C GLN A 114 -1.86 8.96 -8.03
N VAL A 115 -0.80 9.32 -7.32
CA VAL A 115 -0.12 10.62 -7.48
C VAL A 115 0.41 10.76 -8.90
N ARG A 116 1.08 9.74 -9.43
CA ARG A 116 1.64 9.78 -10.78
C ARG A 116 0.56 9.90 -11.85
N ARG A 117 -0.54 9.16 -11.72
CA ARG A 117 -1.70 9.28 -12.62
C ARG A 117 -2.30 10.69 -12.57
N ASN A 118 -2.49 11.24 -11.38
CA ASN A 118 -3.04 12.58 -11.21
C ASN A 118 -2.15 13.67 -11.85
N GLN A 119 -0.83 13.55 -11.71
CA GLN A 119 0.12 14.49 -12.32
C GLN A 119 0.03 14.47 -13.85
N ILE A 120 -0.01 13.28 -14.47
CA ILE A 120 -0.13 13.14 -15.93
C ILE A 120 -1.43 13.79 -16.43
N ILE A 121 -2.56 13.44 -15.81
CA ILE A 121 -3.87 13.99 -16.19
C ILE A 121 -3.88 15.50 -16.00
N ARG A 122 -3.41 16.01 -14.86
CA ARG A 122 -3.41 17.45 -14.57
C ARG A 122 -2.59 18.24 -15.59
N THR A 123 -1.37 17.78 -15.91
CA THR A 123 -0.52 18.45 -16.90
C THR A 123 -1.14 18.41 -18.29
N GLY A 124 -1.74 17.28 -18.69
CA GLY A 124 -2.48 17.17 -19.95
C GLY A 124 -3.67 18.14 -20.03
N THR A 125 -4.48 18.18 -18.97
CA THR A 125 -5.64 19.07 -18.88
C THR A 125 -5.23 20.54 -18.93
N ILE A 126 -4.18 20.96 -18.22
CA ILE A 126 -3.70 22.35 -18.25
C ILE A 126 -3.27 22.74 -19.67
N LYS A 127 -2.50 21.89 -20.36
CA LYS A 127 -2.08 22.15 -21.74
C LYS A 127 -3.29 22.27 -22.67
N PHE A 128 -4.23 21.34 -22.57
CA PHE A 128 -5.45 21.36 -23.38
C PHE A 128 -6.27 22.64 -23.14
N GLN A 129 -6.49 22.99 -21.87
CA GLN A 129 -7.22 24.21 -21.52
C GLN A 129 -6.50 25.48 -21.99
N ALA A 130 -5.17 25.52 -21.92
CA ALA A 130 -4.39 26.66 -22.42
C ALA A 130 -4.53 26.81 -23.94
N LEU A 131 -4.41 25.72 -24.69
CA LEU A 131 -4.61 25.70 -26.14
C LEU A 131 -6.03 26.14 -26.51
N TRP A 132 -7.05 25.63 -25.81
CA TRP A 132 -8.44 26.02 -26.04
C TRP A 132 -8.68 27.51 -25.79
N ARG A 133 -8.15 28.04 -24.68
CA ARG A 133 -8.27 29.48 -24.36
C ARG A 133 -7.60 30.33 -25.44
N CYS A 134 -6.40 29.94 -25.90
CA CYS A 134 -5.71 30.60 -27.00
C CYS A 134 -6.53 30.58 -28.29
N TYR A 135 -6.97 29.39 -28.72
CA TYR A 135 -7.77 29.20 -29.93
C TYR A 135 -9.07 30.02 -29.90
N SER A 136 -9.76 30.04 -28.75
CA SER A 136 -11.00 30.81 -28.57
C SER A 136 -10.76 32.30 -28.78
N GLN A 137 -9.69 32.86 -28.18
CA GLN A 137 -9.38 34.29 -28.32
C GLN A 137 -8.89 34.64 -29.73
N TYR A 138 -8.04 33.79 -30.31
CA TYR A 138 -7.57 33.93 -31.69
C TYR A 138 -8.75 33.97 -32.68
N THR A 139 -9.69 33.03 -32.54
CA THR A 139 -10.89 32.98 -33.39
C THR A 139 -11.75 34.23 -33.25
N LYS A 140 -11.94 34.73 -32.01
CA LYS A 140 -12.68 35.98 -31.76
C LYS A 140 -12.00 37.19 -32.39
N TYR A 141 -10.67 37.28 -32.25
CA TYR A 141 -9.88 38.36 -32.84
C TYR A 141 -9.96 38.32 -34.38
N HIS A 142 -9.77 37.15 -34.99
CA HIS A 142 -9.86 36.99 -36.45
C HIS A 142 -11.21 37.41 -37.00
N ARG A 143 -12.32 36.98 -36.38
CA ARG A 143 -13.67 37.41 -36.77
C ARG A 143 -13.83 38.93 -36.72
N LYS A 144 -13.36 39.58 -35.66
CA LYS A 144 -13.41 41.05 -35.53
C LYS A 144 -12.54 41.73 -36.58
N LYS A 145 -11.34 41.20 -36.83
CA LYS A 145 -10.40 41.73 -37.83
C LYS A 145 -10.99 41.66 -39.24
N GLU A 146 -11.57 40.53 -39.62
CA GLU A 146 -12.23 40.35 -40.92
C GLU A 146 -13.39 41.32 -41.10
N ALA A 147 -14.27 41.44 -40.10
CA ALA A 147 -15.38 42.40 -40.11
C ALA A 147 -14.88 43.86 -40.23
N ALA A 148 -13.82 44.21 -39.50
CA ALA A 148 -13.22 45.54 -39.57
C ALA A 148 -12.63 45.83 -40.96
N ILE A 149 -11.94 44.87 -41.58
CA ILE A 149 -11.39 45.01 -42.94
C ILE A 149 -12.52 45.24 -43.94
N GLN A 150 -13.58 44.44 -43.89
CA GLN A 150 -14.74 44.59 -44.77
C GLN A 150 -15.39 45.98 -44.63
N LEU A 151 -15.59 46.43 -43.39
CA LEU A 151 -16.15 47.76 -43.11
C LEU A 151 -15.24 48.88 -43.64
N GLN A 152 -13.93 48.77 -43.44
CA GLN A 152 -12.98 49.76 -43.94
C GLN A 152 -12.94 49.80 -45.47
N CYS A 153 -12.98 48.64 -46.14
CA CYS A 153 -13.07 48.56 -47.60
C CYS A 153 -14.34 49.25 -48.10
N TRP A 154 -15.50 48.96 -47.49
CA TRP A 154 -16.76 49.59 -47.85
C TRP A 154 -16.72 51.11 -47.64
N ALA A 155 -16.20 51.58 -46.50
CA ALA A 155 -16.06 53.00 -46.21
C ALA A 155 -15.15 53.71 -47.24
N ARG A 156 -14.03 53.09 -47.63
CA ARG A 156 -13.15 53.61 -48.70
C ARG A 156 -13.87 53.71 -50.04
N CYS A 157 -14.64 52.68 -50.41
CA CYS A 157 -15.44 52.71 -51.65
C CYS A 157 -16.51 53.82 -51.63
N VAL A 158 -17.22 53.99 -50.51
CA VAL A 158 -18.24 55.05 -50.36
C VAL A 158 -17.59 56.43 -50.44
N SER A 159 -16.46 56.64 -49.75
CA SER A 159 -15.72 57.90 -49.79
C SER A 159 -15.25 58.24 -51.21
N ALA A 160 -14.67 57.27 -51.94
CA ALA A 160 -14.23 57.46 -53.31
C ALA A 160 -15.41 57.79 -54.26
N ARG A 161 -16.56 57.12 -54.09
CA ARG A 161 -17.77 57.40 -54.88
C ARG A 161 -18.31 58.80 -54.62
N ARG A 162 -18.38 59.24 -53.36
CA ARG A 162 -18.78 60.60 -52.99
C ARG A 162 -17.85 61.65 -53.60
N LYS A 163 -16.53 61.42 -53.53
CA LYS A 163 -15.54 62.31 -54.14
C LYS A 163 -15.72 62.40 -55.67
N LEU A 164 -16.01 61.28 -56.32
CA LEU A 164 -16.28 61.25 -57.77
C LEU A 164 -17.59 61.98 -58.13
N GLN A 165 -18.63 61.88 -57.30
CA GLN A 165 -19.89 62.61 -57.51
C GLN A 165 -19.67 64.12 -57.44
N LEU A 166 -18.99 64.60 -56.40
CA LEU A 166 -18.64 66.02 -56.24
C LEU A 166 -17.86 66.55 -57.46
N LEU A 167 -16.83 65.82 -57.91
CA LEU A 167 -16.06 66.19 -59.09
C LEU A 167 -16.87 66.18 -60.40
N LYS A 168 -17.96 65.42 -60.48
CA LYS A 168 -18.86 65.43 -61.64
C LYS A 168 -19.78 66.65 -61.61
N GLU A 169 -20.27 67.01 -60.43
CA GLU A 169 -21.11 68.20 -60.22
C GLU A 169 -20.33 69.48 -60.54
N GLU A 170 -19.07 69.60 -60.06
CA GLU A 170 -18.19 70.74 -60.36
C GLU A 170 -17.85 70.89 -61.85
N LYS A 171 -17.86 69.79 -62.63
CA LYS A 171 -17.59 69.82 -64.07
C LYS A 171 -18.83 70.05 -64.94
N ALA A 172 -20.02 69.89 -64.37
CA ALA A 172 -21.28 70.07 -65.07
C ALA A 172 -21.86 71.49 -64.87
N ALA A 173 -21.39 72.22 -63.86
CA ALA A 173 -21.57 73.65 -63.68
C ALA A 173 -20.55 74.45 -64.52
#